data_AF-A0A0C9VJE9-F1
#
_entry.id   AF-A0A0C9VJE9-F1
#
_cell.length_a   1.000
_cell.length_b   1.000
_cell.length_c   1.000
_cell.angle_alpha   90.00
_cell.angle_beta   90.00
_cell.angle_gamma   90.00
#
_symmetry.space_group_name_H-M   'P 1'
#
loop_
_entity.id
_entity.type
_entity.pdbx_description
1 polymer ?
#
loop_
_entity_poly.entity_id
_entity_poly.type
_entity_poly.pdbx_seq_one_letter_code
_entity_poly.pdbx_strand_id
1 'polypeptide(L)'
;HQGQYPTLAKIARDYLAIQGSAVASERTFSSAGITGTDRRNRLRPETFEALQVLKSGYRNGFISAETDADKFVKLWQDEDLEPL
;
A
#
# COMPACT_ATOMS: atom_id res chain seq x y z
N HIS A 1 11.21 -14.67 21.12
CA HIS A 1 12.13 -15.76 20.72
C HIS A 1 13.06 -15.44 19.54
N GLN A 2 12.90 -14.32 18.81
CA GLN A 2 13.79 -13.98 17.67
C GLN A 2 15.28 -13.92 18.03
N GLY A 3 15.64 -13.38 19.19
CA GLY A 3 17.04 -13.35 19.65
C GLY A 3 17.61 -14.72 20.05
N GLN A 4 16.76 -15.70 20.37
CA GLN A 4 17.16 -17.04 20.78
C GLN A 4 17.26 -18.00 19.58
N TYR A 5 16.43 -17.78 18.54
CA TYR A 5 16.43 -18.58 17.31
C TYR A 5 16.37 -17.67 16.08
N PRO A 6 17.45 -16.96 15.73
CA PRO A 6 17.43 -15.96 14.66
C PRO A 6 17.14 -16.56 13.29
N THR A 7 17.64 -17.76 13.00
CA THR A 7 17.39 -18.45 11.72
C THR A 7 15.96 -18.97 11.62
N LEU A 8 15.48 -19.65 12.67
CA LEU A 8 14.10 -20.15 12.70
C LEU A 8 13.09 -19.00 12.63
N ALA A 9 13.37 -17.87 13.28
CA ALA A 9 12.52 -16.69 13.23
C ALA A 9 12.47 -16.03 11.84
N LYS A 10 13.52 -16.17 11.01
CA LYS A 10 13.47 -15.74 9.60
C LYS A 10 12.54 -16.66 8.81
N ILE A 11 12.77 -17.97 8.89
CA ILE A 11 11.95 -19.00 8.23
C ILE A 11 10.47 -18.84 8.62
N ALA A 12 10.18 -18.71 9.91
CA ALA A 12 8.81 -18.56 10.40
C ALA A 12 8.12 -17.31 9.82
N ARG A 13 8.84 -16.19 9.66
CA ARG A 13 8.26 -14.99 9.04
C ARG A 13 7.93 -15.18 7.56
N ASP A 14 8.78 -15.89 6.83
CA ASP A 14 8.56 -16.13 5.40
C ASP A 14 7.38 -17.09 5.18
N TYR A 15 7.30 -18.18 5.96
CA TYR A 15 6.26 -19.20 5.79
C TYR A 15 4.92 -18.85 6.43
N LEU A 16 4.91 -18.28 7.65
CA LEU A 16 3.65 -17.96 8.33
C LEU A 16 2.96 -16.72 7.76
N ALA A 17 3.67 -15.90 6.98
CA ALA A 17 3.06 -14.81 6.22
C ALA A 17 2.24 -15.30 5.02
N ILE A 18 2.48 -16.53 4.54
CA ILE A 18 1.73 -17.12 3.43
C ILE A 18 0.33 -17.46 3.93
N GLN A 19 -0.68 -16.86 3.31
CA GLN A 19 -2.04 -17.12 3.70
C GLN A 19 -2.49 -18.52 3.26
N GLY A 20 -2.94 -19.33 4.21
CA GLY A 20 -3.41 -20.71 3.95
C GLY A 20 -4.79 -20.80 3.28
N SER A 21 -5.43 -19.67 2.98
CA SER A 21 -6.76 -19.62 2.36
C SER A 21 -6.88 -18.53 1.30
N ALA A 22 -7.82 -18.70 0.38
CA ALA A 22 -8.12 -17.70 -0.66
C ALA A 22 -8.90 -16.48 -0.14
N VAL A 23 -9.28 -16.46 1.15
CA VAL A 23 -10.18 -15.45 1.73
C VAL A 23 -9.65 -14.02 1.60
N ALA A 24 -8.33 -13.82 1.69
CA ALA A 24 -7.74 -12.49 1.48
C ALA A 24 -7.92 -12.00 0.04
N SER A 25 -7.73 -12.89 -0.94
CA SER A 25 -7.94 -12.60 -2.36
C SER A 25 -9.41 -12.32 -2.65
N GLU A 26 -10.32 -13.15 -2.13
CA GLU A 26 -11.78 -12.97 -2.29
C GLU A 26 -12.26 -11.65 -1.67
N ARG A 27 -11.79 -11.32 -0.47
CA ARG A 27 -12.10 -10.04 0.19
C ARG A 27 -11.60 -8.86 -0.66
N THR A 28 -10.40 -8.97 -1.20
CA THR A 28 -9.84 -7.93 -2.08
C THR A 28 -10.69 -7.75 -3.31
N PHE A 29 -11.04 -8.83 -4.02
CA PHE A 29 -11.88 -8.80 -5.23
C PHE A 29 -13.30 -8.31 -4.95
N SER A 30 -13.94 -8.78 -3.88
CA SER A 30 -15.26 -8.29 -3.46
C SER A 30 -15.23 -6.78 -3.19
N SER A 31 -14.20 -6.28 -2.49
CA SER A 31 -14.04 -4.86 -2.23
C SER A 31 -13.71 -4.03 -3.49
N ALA A 32 -13.14 -4.67 -4.50
CA ALA A 32 -12.78 -4.08 -5.78
C ALA A 32 -13.98 -4.01 -6.73
N GLY A 33 -15.02 -4.84 -6.51
CA GLY A 33 -16.28 -4.81 -7.26
C GLY A 33 -16.92 -3.42 -7.33
N ILE A 34 -16.92 -2.68 -6.22
CA ILE A 34 -17.44 -1.28 -6.19
C ILE A 34 -16.65 -0.36 -7.15
N THR A 35 -15.34 -0.60 -7.29
CA THR A 35 -14.50 0.17 -8.23
C THR A 35 -14.74 -0.27 -9.67
N GLY A 36 -15.05 -1.55 -9.88
CA GLY A 36 -15.13 -2.20 -11.19
C GLY A 36 -16.49 -2.11 -11.88
N THR A 37 -17.61 -2.14 -11.16
CA THR A 37 -18.92 -2.40 -11.82
C THR A 37 -20.03 -1.37 -11.64
N ASP A 38 -19.93 -0.35 -10.78
CA ASP A 38 -21.05 0.60 -10.58
C ASP A 38 -20.74 2.08 -10.85
N ARG A 39 -19.47 2.52 -10.80
CA ARG A 39 -19.13 3.95 -10.95
C ARG A 39 -18.13 4.27 -12.06
N ARG A 40 -17.35 3.30 -12.56
CA ARG A 40 -16.23 3.55 -13.49
C ARG A 40 -15.94 2.36 -14.44
N ASN A 41 -16.94 1.92 -15.20
CA ASN A 41 -16.88 0.73 -16.08
C ASN A 41 -15.98 0.88 -17.32
N ARG A 42 -15.12 1.91 -17.37
CA ARG A 42 -14.20 2.19 -18.50
C ARG A 42 -12.74 2.36 -18.06
N LEU A 43 -12.39 1.86 -16.87
CA LEU A 43 -11.00 1.83 -16.43
C LEU A 43 -10.24 0.75 -17.20
N ARG A 44 -9.02 1.10 -17.62
CA ARG A 44 -8.09 0.09 -18.14
C ARG A 44 -7.61 -0.80 -16.99
N PRO A 45 -7.25 -2.07 -17.25
CA PRO A 45 -6.78 -2.99 -16.22
C PRO A 45 -5.63 -2.41 -15.38
N GLU A 46 -4.68 -1.72 -16.01
CA GLU A 46 -3.52 -1.15 -15.33
C GLU A 46 -3.91 -0.03 -14.35
N THR A 47 -4.88 0.82 -14.76
CA THR A 47 -5.40 1.88 -13.89
C THR A 47 -6.19 1.31 -12.73
N PHE A 48 -6.96 0.25 -12.97
CA PHE A 48 -7.71 -0.43 -11.93
C PHE A 48 -6.79 -1.05 -10.88
N GLU A 49 -5.72 -1.73 -11.30
CA GLU A 49 -4.70 -2.30 -10.42
C GLU A 49 -4.03 -1.23 -9.56
N ALA A 50 -3.54 -0.16 -10.19
CA ALA A 50 -2.92 0.96 -9.47
C ALA A 50 -3.86 1.57 -8.42
N LEU A 51 -5.16 1.68 -8.71
CA LEU A 51 -6.16 2.15 -7.76
C LEU A 51 -6.39 1.19 -6.59
N GLN A 52 -6.39 -0.13 -6.82
CA GLN A 52 -6.50 -1.09 -5.72
C GLN A 52 -5.26 -1.06 -4.82
N VAL A 53 -4.06 -0.93 -5.39
CA VAL A 53 -2.81 -0.77 -4.64
C VAL A 53 -2.83 0.52 -3.82
N LEU A 54 -3.20 1.65 -4.44
CA LEU A 54 -3.31 2.95 -3.76
C LEU A 54 -4.31 2.91 -2.60
N LYS A 55 -5.49 2.32 -2.83
CA LYS A 55 -6.51 2.11 -1.79
C LYS A 55 -5.99 1.26 -0.63
N SER A 56 -5.26 0.18 -0.93
CA SER A 56 -4.64 -0.68 0.10
C SER A 56 -3.58 0.08 0.90
N GLY A 57 -2.72 0.85 0.22
CA GLY A 57 -1.69 1.67 0.84
C GLY A 57 -2.25 2.68 1.85
N TYR A 58 -3.32 3.39 1.49
CA TYR A 58 -4.02 4.29 2.42
C TYR A 58 -4.68 3.54 3.59
N ARG A 59 -5.31 2.39 3.35
CA ARG A 59 -5.97 1.62 4.41
C ARG A 59 -5.02 1.05 5.45
N ASN A 60 -3.81 0.67 5.02
CA ASN A 60 -2.80 0.06 5.88
C ASN A 60 -1.86 1.11 6.51
N GLY A 61 -2.02 2.40 6.16
CA GLY A 61 -1.17 3.49 6.65
C GLY A 61 0.22 3.54 6.01
N PHE A 62 0.46 2.77 4.93
CA PHE A 62 1.71 2.85 4.17
C PHE A 62 1.83 4.14 3.35
N ILE A 63 0.68 4.69 2.95
CA ILE A 63 0.58 5.97 2.28
C ILE A 63 -0.26 6.88 3.17
N SER A 64 0.25 8.08 3.46
CA SER A 64 -0.43 9.06 4.28
C SER A 64 -0.33 10.43 3.61
N ALA A 65 -1.49 10.95 3.21
CA ALA A 65 -1.59 12.18 2.44
C ALA A 65 -1.07 13.41 3.22
N GLU A 66 -1.28 13.42 4.54
CA GLU A 66 -0.72 14.41 5.47
C GLU A 66 0.82 14.36 5.42
N THR A 67 1.44 13.18 5.57
CA THR A 67 2.90 13.08 5.56
C THR A 67 3.51 13.42 4.21
N ASP A 68 2.81 13.12 3.11
CA ASP A 68 3.29 13.47 1.78
C ASP A 68 3.14 14.97 1.52
N ALA A 69 2.04 15.58 1.95
CA ALA A 69 1.85 17.03 1.90
C ALA A 69 2.94 17.77 2.70
N ASP A 70 3.25 17.30 3.91
CA ASP A 70 4.31 17.89 4.76
C ASP A 70 5.69 17.80 4.10
N LYS A 71 6.00 16.69 3.42
CA LYS A 71 7.25 16.56 2.64
C LYS A 71 7.29 17.52 1.48
N PHE A 72 6.19 17.68 0.74
CA PHE A 72 6.12 18.64 -0.36
C PHE A 72 6.34 20.06 0.16
N VAL A 73 5.65 20.47 1.23
CA VAL A 73 5.82 21.81 1.82
C VAL A 73 7.28 22.06 2.25
N LYS A 74 7.93 21.07 2.88
CA LYS A 74 9.35 21.16 3.25
C LYS A 74 10.28 21.27 2.04
N LEU A 75 10.03 20.47 1.00
CA LEU A 75 10.84 20.48 -0.22
C LEU A 75 10.86 21.87 -0.87
N TRP A 76 9.70 22.52 -0.96
CA TRP A 76 9.61 23.88 -1.51
C TRP A 76 10.25 24.93 -0.58
N GLN A 77 10.16 24.75 0.75
CA GLN A 77 10.83 25.63 1.71
C GLN A 77 12.36 25.57 1.65
N ASP A 78 12.92 24.42 1.30
CA ASP A 78 14.37 24.22 1.20
C ASP A 78 14.95 24.71 -0.15
N GLU A 79 14.15 24.80 -1.22
CA GLU A 79 14.58 25.33 -2.54
C GLU A 79 14.65 26.87 -2.61
N ASP A 80 13.98 27.58 -1.72
CA ASP A 80 13.92 29.06 -1.71
C ASP A 80 15.17 29.75 -1.11
N LEU A 81 16.29 29.02 -0.90
CA LEU A 81 17.51 29.53 -0.25
C LEU A 81 18.78 29.44 -1.10
N GLU A 82 18.74 29.88 -2.36
CA GLU A 82 19.94 30.23 -3.13
C GLU A 82 20.06 31.75 -3.23
N PRO A 83 20.93 32.40 -2.42
CA PRO A 83 21.16 33.83 -2.53
C PRO A 83 22.07 34.12 -3.73
N LEU A 84 21.55 34.90 -4.70
CA LEU A 84 22.37 35.60 -5.71
C LEU A 84 23.28 36.64 -5.04
#